data_AF-A0A927CAU1-F1
#
_entry.id   AF-A0A927CAU1-F1
#
_cell.length_a   1.000
_cell.length_b   1.000
_cell.length_c   1.000
_cell.angle_alpha   90.00
_cell.angle_beta   90.00
_cell.angle_gamma   90.00
#
_symmetry.space_group_name_H-M   'P 1'
#
loop_
_entity.id
_entity.type
_entity.pdbx_description
1 polymer ?
#
loop_
_entity_poly.entity_id
_entity_poly.type
_entity_poly.pdbx_seq_one_letter_code
_entity_poly.pdbx_strand_id
1 'polypeptide(L)'
;MEPYKLFDAEYKFACLIWDHEPINSTDLVKLSQTKLGWKKSTTYTVLRKLCERGILRNEGATVTAVIKKADAQKYESQTVVNKAFNGSLPQFLTAFLGGKKISEKEAEELKRIIEEASRG
;
A
#
# COMPACT_ATOMS: atom_id res chain seq x y z
N MET A 1 1.31 2.46 17.65
CA MET A 1 1.06 3.29 16.45
C MET A 1 1.11 2.38 15.24
N GLU A 2 0.22 2.51 14.25
CA GLU A 2 0.19 1.68 13.03
C GLU A 2 1.08 2.36 11.94
N PRO A 3 2.40 2.07 11.87
CA PRO A 3 3.34 2.95 11.16
C PRO A 3 3.05 3.04 9.66
N TYR A 4 2.64 1.93 9.04
CA TYR A 4 2.44 1.83 7.58
C TYR A 4 0.98 1.95 7.12
N LYS A 5 0.04 2.25 8.02
CA LYS A 5 -1.39 2.32 7.67
C LYS A 5 -1.72 3.52 6.78
N LEU A 6 -2.06 3.31 5.52
CA LEU A 6 -2.46 4.39 4.63
C LEU A 6 -3.98 4.34 4.43
N PHE A 7 -4.67 5.46 4.64
CA PHE A 7 -6.06 5.58 4.19
C PHE A 7 -6.12 5.63 2.66
N ASP A 8 -7.26 5.31 2.04
CA ASP A 8 -7.39 5.24 0.57
C ASP A 8 -6.82 6.45 -0.17
N ALA A 9 -7.13 7.66 0.33
CA ALA A 9 -6.62 8.92 -0.19
C ALA A 9 -5.10 9.04 -0.06
N GLU A 10 -4.55 8.67 1.11
CA GLU A 10 -3.12 8.69 1.38
C GLU A 10 -2.37 7.64 0.54
N TYR A 11 -2.96 6.45 0.36
CA TYR A 11 -2.40 5.39 -0.46
C TYR A 11 -2.33 5.78 -1.94
N LYS A 12 -3.42 6.35 -2.49
CA LYS A 12 -3.42 6.88 -3.86
C LYS A 12 -2.38 7.99 -4.04
N PHE A 13 -2.21 8.85 -3.05
CA PHE A 13 -1.19 9.88 -3.07
C PHE A 13 0.24 9.31 -2.98
N ALA A 14 0.48 8.32 -2.12
CA ALA A 14 1.75 7.61 -2.04
C ALA A 14 2.10 6.87 -3.35
N CYS A 15 1.10 6.29 -4.03
CA CYS A 15 1.27 5.70 -5.36
C CYS A 15 1.80 6.71 -6.39
N LEU A 16 1.28 7.94 -6.41
CA LEU A 16 1.81 8.96 -7.32
C LEU A 16 3.29 9.23 -7.08
N ILE A 17 3.72 9.20 -5.81
CA ILE A 17 5.12 9.44 -5.43
C ILE A 17 5.97 8.22 -5.78
N TRP A 18 5.56 7.00 -5.43
CA TRP A 18 6.30 5.78 -5.81
C TRP A 18 6.50 5.65 -7.32
N ASP A 19 5.53 6.11 -8.12
CA ASP A 19 5.60 6.02 -9.58
C ASP A 19 6.49 7.13 -10.21
N HIS A 20 6.81 8.21 -9.49
CA HIS A 20 7.50 9.39 -10.03
C HIS A 20 8.68 9.89 -9.20
N GLU A 21 9.02 9.23 -8.09
CA GLU A 21 10.10 9.67 -7.21
C GLU A 21 11.49 9.52 -7.86
N PRO A 22 12.42 10.45 -7.59
CA PRO A 22 12.25 11.68 -6.81
C PRO A 22 11.46 12.75 -7.58
N ILE A 23 10.50 13.42 -6.93
CA ILE A 23 9.62 14.42 -7.57
C ILE A 23 9.65 15.78 -6.86
N ASN A 24 9.66 16.87 -7.63
CA ASN A 24 9.52 18.21 -7.06
C ASN A 24 8.13 18.43 -6.44
N SER A 25 8.04 19.07 -5.28
CA SER A 25 6.78 19.31 -4.57
C SER A 25 5.78 20.14 -5.36
N THR A 26 6.23 21.01 -6.27
CA THR A 26 5.36 21.78 -7.16
C THR A 26 4.74 20.90 -8.24
N ASP A 27 5.52 19.98 -8.82
CA ASP A 27 5.01 19.05 -9.82
C ASP A 27 4.12 17.97 -9.20
N LEU A 28 4.42 17.56 -7.97
CA LEU A 28 3.54 16.71 -7.17
C LEU A 28 2.18 17.38 -6.91
N VAL A 29 2.12 18.70 -6.67
CA VAL A 29 0.86 19.44 -6.56
C VAL A 29 0.08 19.40 -7.88
N LYS A 30 0.74 19.60 -9.03
CA LYS A 30 0.08 19.50 -10.34
C LYS A 30 -0.46 18.09 -10.58
N LEU A 31 0.33 17.05 -10.32
CA LEU A 31 -0.09 15.66 -10.43
C LEU A 31 -1.27 15.35 -9.50
N SER A 32 -1.22 15.83 -8.26
CA SER A 32 -2.32 15.65 -7.30
C SER A 32 -3.60 16.33 -7.76
N GLN A 33 -3.48 17.52 -8.36
CA GLN A 33 -4.62 18.21 -8.94
C GLN A 33 -5.21 17.42 -10.11
N THR A 34 -4.38 16.94 -11.04
CA THR A 34 -4.84 16.20 -12.22
C THR A 34 -5.38 14.80 -11.89
N LYS A 35 -4.73 14.07 -10.99
CA LYS A 35 -5.03 12.66 -10.70
C LYS A 35 -5.99 12.46 -9.54
N LEU A 36 -5.97 13.35 -8.55
CA LEU A 36 -6.78 13.24 -7.32
C LEU A 36 -7.79 14.40 -7.18
N GLY A 37 -7.74 15.41 -8.02
CA GLY A 37 -8.59 16.61 -7.90
C GLY A 37 -8.23 17.49 -6.70
N TRP A 38 -7.03 17.33 -6.13
CA TRP A 38 -6.67 18.01 -4.89
C TRP A 38 -6.20 19.45 -5.12
N LYS A 39 -6.61 20.33 -4.21
CA LYS A 39 -6.06 21.69 -4.12
C LYS A 39 -4.66 21.64 -3.52
N LYS A 40 -3.84 22.66 -3.83
CA LYS A 40 -2.48 22.83 -3.30
C LYS A 40 -2.41 22.65 -1.77
N SER A 41 -3.33 23.26 -1.02
CA SER A 41 -3.38 23.14 0.45
C SER A 41 -3.58 21.69 0.91
N THR A 42 -4.52 20.96 0.30
CA THR A 42 -4.76 19.54 0.60
C THR A 42 -3.53 18.70 0.35
N THR A 43 -2.85 18.89 -0.79
CA THR A 43 -1.61 18.17 -1.12
C THR A 43 -0.54 18.39 -0.05
N TYR A 44 -0.28 19.64 0.35
CA TYR A 44 0.74 19.92 1.36
C TYR A 44 0.37 19.41 2.75
N THR A 45 -0.91 19.47 3.15
CA THR A 45 -1.38 18.93 4.43
C THR A 45 -1.17 17.42 4.49
N VAL A 46 -1.56 16.69 3.44
CA VAL A 46 -1.38 15.23 3.39
C VAL A 46 0.10 14.86 3.30
N LEU A 47 0.88 15.56 2.47
CA LEU A 47 2.33 15.36 2.37
C LEU A 47 3.01 15.53 3.74
N ARG A 48 2.72 16.63 4.46
CA ARG A 48 3.27 16.88 5.79
C ARG A 48 2.94 15.77 6.76
N LYS A 49 1.67 15.34 6.82
CA LYS A 49 1.22 14.26 7.69
C LYS A 49 1.97 12.95 7.41
N LEU A 50 2.19 12.61 6.14
CA LEU A 50 2.93 11.40 5.76
C LEU A 50 4.43 11.52 6.01
N CYS A 51 5.00 12.73 5.93
CA CYS A 51 6.38 12.99 6.36
C CYS A 51 6.54 12.84 7.88
N GLU A 52 5.64 13.40 8.68
CA GLU A 52 5.63 13.28 10.15
C GLU A 52 5.52 11.81 10.60
N ARG A 53 4.86 10.97 9.78
CA ARG A 53 4.73 9.53 10.00
C ARG A 53 5.93 8.71 9.48
N GLY A 54 6.93 9.35 8.87
CA GLY A 54 8.09 8.67 8.31
C GLY A 54 7.80 7.79 7.09
N ILE A 55 6.69 8.04 6.39
CA ILE A 55 6.32 7.31 5.16
C ILE A 55 6.95 7.97 3.94
N LEU A 56 6.99 9.31 3.96
CA LEU A 56 7.55 10.15 2.90
C LEU A 56 8.63 11.06 3.50
N ARG A 57 9.45 11.63 2.61
CA ARG A 57 10.45 12.64 2.94
C ARG A 57 10.31 13.78 1.95
N ASN A 58 10.39 15.01 2.43
CA ASN A 58 10.41 16.21 1.61
C ASN A 58 11.61 17.07 2.02
N GLU A 59 12.63 17.15 1.18
CA GLU A 59 13.87 17.87 1.44
C GLU A 59 14.19 18.77 0.25
N GLY A 60 14.37 20.08 0.49
CA GLY A 60 14.67 21.03 -0.59
C GLY A 60 13.61 21.08 -1.69
N ALA A 61 12.34 20.86 -1.36
CA ALA A 61 11.22 20.69 -2.30
C ALA A 61 11.29 19.44 -3.18
N THR A 62 12.15 18.47 -2.86
CA THR A 62 12.19 17.14 -3.49
C THR A 62 11.54 16.12 -2.56
N VAL A 63 10.53 15.42 -3.08
CA VAL A 63 9.75 14.42 -2.37
C VAL A 63 10.18 13.02 -2.79
N THR A 64 10.43 12.16 -1.80
CA THR A 64 10.79 10.74 -1.95
C THR A 64 10.00 9.88 -0.97
N ALA A 65 9.85 8.59 -1.27
CA ALA A 65 9.29 7.62 -0.36
C ALA A 65 10.38 7.08 0.59
N VAL A 66 10.03 6.98 1.87
CA VAL A 66 10.88 6.34 2.88
C VAL A 66 10.62 4.83 2.93
N ILE A 67 9.40 4.42 2.58
CA ILE A 67 8.93 3.03 2.60
C ILE A 67 8.66 2.56 1.17
N LYS A 68 8.87 1.27 0.89
CA LYS A 68 8.54 0.73 -0.42
C LYS A 68 7.04 0.44 -0.52
N LYS A 69 6.49 0.56 -1.73
CA LYS A 69 5.11 0.18 -2.04
C LYS A 69 4.77 -1.24 -1.58
N ALA A 70 5.69 -2.19 -1.79
CA ALA A 70 5.51 -3.57 -1.37
C ALA A 70 5.36 -3.73 0.14
N ASP A 71 6.08 -2.93 0.95
CA ASP A 71 5.99 -2.98 2.41
C ASP A 71 4.63 -2.45 2.90
N ALA A 72 4.15 -1.37 2.29
CA ALA A 72 2.82 -0.83 2.57
C ALA A 72 1.72 -1.83 2.20
N GLN A 73 1.83 -2.48 1.04
CA GLN A 73 0.89 -3.51 0.60
C GLN A 73 0.89 -4.72 1.54
N LYS A 74 2.08 -5.21 1.93
CA LYS A 74 2.23 -6.31 2.89
C LYS A 74 1.56 -5.99 4.22
N TYR A 75 1.78 -4.78 4.74
CA TYR A 75 1.16 -4.33 5.99
C TYR A 75 -0.38 -4.32 5.89
N GLU A 76 -0.92 -3.80 4.81
CA GLU A 76 -2.37 -3.74 4.61
C GLU A 76 -2.98 -5.14 4.46
N SER A 77 -2.36 -6.02 3.66
CA SER A 77 -2.81 -7.41 3.51
C SER A 77 -2.82 -8.16 4.84
N GLN A 78 -1.77 -8.04 5.65
CA GLN A 78 -1.73 -8.65 6.97
C GLN A 78 -2.78 -8.05 7.91
N THR A 79 -3.04 -6.75 7.80
CA THR A 79 -4.07 -6.06 8.57
C THR A 79 -5.47 -6.58 8.24
N VAL A 80 -5.78 -6.83 6.96
CA VAL A 80 -7.04 -7.43 6.53
C VAL A 80 -7.20 -8.83 7.13
N VAL A 81 -6.18 -9.69 7.01
CA VAL A 81 -6.23 -11.06 7.56
C VAL A 81 -6.42 -11.04 9.08
N ASN A 82 -5.67 -10.18 9.79
CA ASN A 82 -5.73 -10.10 11.24
C ASN A 82 -7.07 -9.54 11.75
N LYS A 83 -7.60 -8.49 11.13
CA LYS A 83 -8.81 -7.79 11.62
C LYS A 83 -10.11 -8.41 11.15
N ALA A 84 -10.18 -8.87 9.90
CA ALA A 84 -11.43 -9.39 9.32
C ALA A 84 -11.58 -10.91 9.46
N PHE A 85 -10.46 -11.64 9.61
CA PHE A 85 -10.44 -13.11 9.66
C PHE A 85 -9.72 -13.64 10.91
N ASN A 86 -9.58 -12.81 11.94
CA ASN A 86 -8.94 -13.16 13.21
C ASN A 86 -7.54 -13.81 13.05
N GLY A 87 -6.80 -13.42 12.01
CA GLY A 87 -5.47 -13.96 11.71
C GLY A 87 -5.48 -15.30 10.95
N SER A 88 -6.65 -15.83 10.60
CA SER A 88 -6.78 -17.13 9.93
C SER A 88 -6.66 -17.00 8.41
N LEU A 89 -5.47 -17.34 7.89
CA LEU A 89 -5.23 -17.47 6.44
C LEU A 89 -6.18 -18.47 5.76
N PRO A 90 -6.48 -19.66 6.34
CA PRO A 90 -7.46 -20.56 5.76
C PRO A 90 -8.85 -19.93 5.61
N GLN A 91 -9.35 -19.22 6.63
CA GLN A 91 -10.65 -18.56 6.56
C GLN A 91 -10.67 -17.44 5.49
N PHE A 92 -9.59 -16.66 5.40
CA PHE A 92 -9.42 -15.67 4.34
C PHE A 92 -9.50 -16.31 2.95
N LEU A 93 -8.74 -17.40 2.71
CA LEU A 93 -8.74 -18.10 1.42
C LEU A 93 -10.11 -18.69 1.09
N THR A 94 -10.77 -19.35 2.06
CA THR A 94 -12.13 -19.88 1.87
C THR A 94 -13.11 -18.78 1.48
N ALA A 95 -13.08 -17.63 2.16
CA ALA A 95 -13.96 -16.51 1.86
C ALA A 95 -13.64 -15.85 0.51
N PHE A 96 -12.35 -15.65 0.20
CA PHE A 96 -11.89 -15.02 -1.04
C PHE A 96 -12.26 -15.85 -2.27
N LEU A 97 -12.12 -17.17 -2.20
CA LEU A 97 -12.50 -18.06 -3.29
C LEU A 97 -14.01 -18.07 -3.50
N GLY A 98 -14.81 -17.92 -2.45
CA GLY A 98 -16.27 -17.75 -2.58
C GLY A 98 -16.96 -18.86 -3.39
N GLY A 99 -16.41 -20.09 -3.35
CA GLY A 99 -16.88 -21.22 -4.14
C GLY A 99 -16.46 -21.23 -5.62
N LYS A 100 -15.64 -20.26 -6.07
CA LYS A 100 -15.03 -20.28 -7.40
C LYS A 100 -14.03 -21.43 -7.49
N LYS A 101 -14.08 -22.16 -8.60
CA LYS A 101 -13.05 -23.14 -8.95
C LYS A 101 -11.81 -22.37 -9.43
N ILE A 102 -10.67 -22.69 -8.86
CA ILE A 102 -9.37 -22.28 -9.37
C ILE A 102 -8.87 -23.30 -10.38
N SER A 103 -8.03 -22.86 -11.31
CA SER A 103 -7.35 -23.76 -12.24
C SER A 103 -6.39 -24.69 -11.50
N GLU A 104 -6.08 -25.83 -12.11
CA GLU A 104 -5.10 -26.77 -11.58
C GLU A 104 -3.73 -26.10 -11.39
N LYS A 105 -3.36 -25.19 -12.30
CA LYS A 105 -2.13 -24.41 -12.22
C LYS A 105 -2.11 -23.50 -10.98
N GLU A 106 -3.19 -22.75 -10.73
CA GLU A 106 -3.30 -21.90 -9.54
C GLU A 106 -3.29 -22.72 -8.24
N ALA A 107 -3.95 -23.88 -8.24
CA ALA A 107 -3.94 -24.78 -7.09
C ALA A 107 -2.52 -25.29 -6.79
N GLU A 108 -1.76 -25.65 -7.81
CA GLU A 108 -0.38 -26.13 -7.65
C GLU A 108 0.56 -25.02 -7.18
N GLU A 109 0.39 -23.81 -7.70
CA GLU A 109 1.16 -22.64 -7.26
C GLU A 109 0.88 -22.30 -5.79
N LEU A 110 -0.38 -22.34 -5.37
CA LEU A 110 -0.77 -22.15 -3.96
C LEU A 110 -0.16 -23.21 -3.04
N LYS A 111 -0.21 -24.49 -3.42
CA LYS A 111 0.42 -25.57 -2.65
C LYS A 111 1.92 -25.32 -2.46
N ARG A 112 2.61 -24.95 -3.55
CA ARG A 112 4.04 -24.65 -3.52
C ARG A 112 4.37 -23.52 -2.55
N ILE A 113 3.61 -22.42 -2.58
CA ILE A 113 3.80 -21.29 -1.65
C ILE A 113 3.62 -21.75 -0.19
N ILE A 114 2.63 -22.60 0.09
CA ILE A 114 2.38 -23.15 1.44
C ILE A 114 3.53 -24.08 1.88
N GLU A 115 4.01 -24.96 1.00
CA GLU A 115 5.17 -25.81 1.29
C GLU A 115 6.43 -24.99 1.59
N GLU A 116 6.71 -23.97 0.79
CA GLU A 116 7.86 -23.08 1.00
C GLU A 116 7.73 -22.33 2.34
N ALA A 117 6.53 -21.88 2.70
CA ALA A 117 6.26 -21.18 3.96
C ALA A 117 6.29 -22.07 5.21
N SER A 118 6.08 -23.38 5.07
CA SER A 118 6.08 -24.34 6.19
C SER A 118 7.45 -24.96 6.49
N ARG A 119 8.41 -24.81 5.56
CA ARG A 119 9.79 -25.31 5.70
C ARG A 119 10.77 -24.28 6.27
N GLY A 120 10.33 -23.02 6.43
CA GLY A 120 11.08 -21.95 7.10
C GLY A 120 10.66 -21.79 8.55
#